data_AF-A0A7Y0SF50-F1
#
_entry.id   AF-A0A7Y0SF50-F1
#
_cell.length_a   1.000
_cell.length_b   1.000
_cell.length_c   1.000
_cell.angle_alpha   90.00
_cell.angle_beta   90.00
_cell.angle_gamma   90.00
#
_symmetry.space_group_name_H-M   'P 1'
#
loop_
_entity.id
_entity.type
_entity.pdbx_description
1 polymer ?
#
loop_
_entity_poly.entity_id
_entity_poly.type
_entity_poly.pdbx_seq_one_letter_code
_entity_poly.pdbx_strand_id
1 'polypeptide(L)'
;SDIHIEPDDQVLRLRQRIDGVLHETLLNEVNIASALVLRLKLMAHLDISEKRLPQDGRFNIKVRGQSIDIRMSTLPTQYGESVVMRLLN
;
A
#
# COMPACT_ATOMS: atom_id res chain seq x y z
N SER A 1 -10.16 -8.09 1.20
CA SER A 1 -9.33 -8.30 2.40
C SER A 1 -7.99 -7.58 2.31
N ASP A 2 -7.33 -7.60 1.16
CA ASP A 2 -6.00 -7.02 0.98
C ASP A 2 -5.98 -6.04 -0.20
N ILE A 3 -5.17 -5.00 -0.11
CA ILE A 3 -4.86 -4.05 -1.18
C ILE A 3 -3.34 -4.09 -1.39
N HIS A 4 -2.92 -4.24 -2.64
CA HIS A 4 -1.53 -4.25 -3.06
C HIS A 4 -1.28 -3.03 -3.95
N ILE A 5 -0.17 -2.33 -3.71
CA ILE A 5 0.32 -1.19 -4.49
C ILE A 5 1.74 -1.53 -4.91
N GLU A 6 1.95 -1.84 -6.18
CA GLU A 6 3.17 -2.46 -6.68
C GLU A 6 3.72 -1.67 -7.87
N PRO A 7 4.74 -0.82 -7.66
CA PRO A 7 5.40 -0.16 -8.77
C PRO A 7 6.13 -1.20 -9.64
N ASP A 8 5.97 -1.08 -10.94
CA ASP A 8 6.70 -1.80 -11.98
C ASP A 8 7.49 -0.79 -12.82
N ASP A 9 8.18 -1.23 -13.88
CA ASP A 9 8.98 -0.35 -14.75
C ASP A 9 8.18 0.85 -15.29
N GLN A 10 7.03 0.58 -15.91
CA GLN A 10 6.23 1.59 -16.63
C GLN A 10 4.83 1.80 -16.06
N VAL A 11 4.42 0.98 -15.10
CA VAL A 11 3.05 0.97 -14.58
C VAL A 11 3.04 0.86 -13.06
N LEU A 12 1.99 1.38 -12.45
CA LEU A 12 1.63 1.07 -11.09
C LEU A 12 0.55 -0.01 -11.09
N ARG A 13 0.90 -1.21 -10.62
CA ARG A 13 -0.04 -2.32 -10.47
C ARG A 13 -0.76 -2.20 -9.14
N LEU A 14 -2.08 -2.08 -9.20
CA LEU A 14 -2.97 -2.12 -8.04
C LEU A 14 -3.69 -3.46 -8.04
N ARG A 15 -3.62 -4.20 -6.94
CA ARG A 15 -4.39 -5.44 -6.80
C ARG A 15 -5.26 -5.42 -5.56
N GLN A 16 -6.48 -5.90 -5.68
CA GLN A 16 -7.41 -6.02 -4.57
C GLN A 16 -7.84 -7.46 -4.42
N ARG A 17 -7.78 -7.99 -3.19
CA ARG A 17 -8.34 -9.31 -2.89
C ARG A 17 -9.81 -9.18 -2.54
N ILE A 18 -10.68 -9.67 -3.41
CA ILE A 18 -12.14 -9.71 -3.24
C ILE A 18 -12.56 -11.18 -3.29
N ASP A 19 -13.25 -11.64 -2.25
CA ASP A 19 -13.71 -13.03 -2.14
C ASP A 19 -12.62 -14.09 -2.40
N GLY A 20 -11.40 -13.79 -1.92
CA GLY A 20 -10.21 -14.65 -2.08
C GLY A 20 -9.44 -14.45 -3.39
N VAL A 21 -10.05 -13.84 -4.40
CA VAL A 21 -9.49 -13.63 -5.75
C VAL A 21 -8.79 -12.28 -5.85
N LEU A 22 -7.64 -12.24 -6.52
CA LEU A 22 -6.94 -10.99 -6.82
C LEU A 22 -7.46 -10.38 -8.12
N HIS A 23 -7.94 -9.14 -8.02
CA HIS A 23 -8.35 -8.32 -9.16
C HIS A 23 -7.27 -7.28 -9.43
N GLU A 24 -6.78 -7.22 -10.66
CA GLU A 24 -5.71 -6.31 -11.08
C GLU A 24 -6.27 -5.06 -11.78
N THR A 25 -5.61 -3.93 -11.54
CA THR A 25 -5.78 -2.69 -12.28
C THR A 25 -4.41 -2.09 -12.51
N LEU A 26 -4.10 -1.69 -13.74
CA LEU A 26 -2.85 -1.04 -14.10
C LEU A 26 -3.09 0.45 -14.29
N LEU A 27 -2.20 1.27 -13.72
CA LEU A 27 -2.14 2.71 -13.94
C LEU A 27 -0.85 3.04 -14.69
N ASN A 28 -0.91 3.93 -15.67
CA ASN A 28 0.27 4.34 -16.44
C ASN A 28 1.11 5.40 -15.69
N GLU A 29 0.57 5.95 -14.60
CA GLU A 29 1.16 7.03 -13.82
C GLU A 29 2.05 6.50 -12.69
N VAL A 30 3.10 5.73 -13.01
CA VAL A 30 3.99 5.12 -12.00
C VAL A 30 4.58 6.12 -10.99
N ASN A 31 4.76 7.38 -11.41
CA ASN A 31 5.31 8.47 -10.60
C ASN A 31 4.50 8.74 -9.31
N ILE A 32 3.21 8.40 -9.27
CA ILE A 32 2.37 8.59 -8.08
C ILE A 32 2.71 7.62 -6.95
N ALA A 33 3.38 6.50 -7.25
CA ALA A 33 3.68 5.44 -6.28
C ALA A 33 4.47 5.98 -5.07
N SER A 34 5.48 6.81 -5.32
CA SER A 34 6.31 7.38 -4.24
C SER A 34 5.53 8.28 -3.29
N ALA A 35 4.62 9.09 -3.82
CA ALA A 35 3.75 9.96 -3.03
C ALA A 35 2.72 9.16 -2.21
N LEU A 36 2.19 8.08 -2.79
CA LEU A 36 1.29 7.16 -2.10
C LEU A 36 1.99 6.47 -0.92
N VAL A 37 3.18 5.89 -1.14
CA VAL A 37 3.97 5.24 -0.09
C VAL A 37 4.28 6.20 1.05
N LEU A 38 4.71 7.44 0.73
CA LEU A 38 5.00 8.46 1.74
C LEU A 38 3.76 8.76 2.59
N ARG A 39 2.60 8.99 1.94
CA ARG A 39 1.35 9.28 2.66
C ARG A 39 0.95 8.13 3.57
N LEU A 40 1.07 6.90 3.08
CA LEU A 40 0.73 5.69 3.81
C LEU A 40 1.68 5.44 4.99
N LYS A 41 2.99 5.62 4.82
CA LYS A 41 3.98 5.57 5.90
C LYS A 41 3.67 6.56 7.01
N LEU A 42 3.32 7.81 6.67
CA LEU A 42 2.90 8.81 7.66
C LEU A 42 1.67 8.38 8.44
N MET A 43 0.66 7.81 7.77
CA MET A 43 -0.56 7.33 8.45
C MET A 43 -0.24 6.20 9.44
N ALA A 44 0.70 5.34 9.08
CA ALA A 44 1.15 4.20 9.88
C ALA A 44 2.28 4.51 10.87
N HIS A 45 2.70 5.78 10.99
CA HIS A 45 3.82 6.23 11.83
C HIS A 45 5.15 5.51 11.53
N LEU A 46 5.40 5.25 10.24
CA LEU A 46 6.64 4.62 9.76
C LEU A 46 7.68 5.67 9.34
N ASP A 47 8.94 5.26 9.28
CA ASP A 47 10.04 6.12 8.87
C ASP A 47 9.99 6.35 7.36
N ILE A 48 9.66 7.59 6.96
CA ILE A 48 9.59 8.01 5.55
C ILE A 48 10.96 8.15 4.89
N SER A 49 12.03 8.25 5.69
CA SER A 49 13.40 8.35 5.21
C SER A 49 14.00 6.99 4.89
N GLU A 50 13.57 5.93 5.58
CA GLU A 50 14.02 4.57 5.32
C GLU A 50 13.22 3.94 4.16
N LYS A 51 13.94 3.49 3.13
CA LYS A 51 13.38 2.91 1.90
C LYS A 51 14.08 1.61 1.47
N ARG A 52 15.05 1.14 2.27
CA ARG A 52 15.93 0.00 1.98
C ARG A 52 15.59 -1.22 2.83
N LEU A 53 14.81 -1.03 3.90
CA LEU A 53 14.34 -2.10 4.76
C LEU A 53 12.81 -2.20 4.71
N PRO A 54 12.25 -3.42 4.84
CA PRO A 54 10.82 -3.58 5.05
C PRO A 54 10.37 -2.87 6.32
N GLN A 55 9.15 -2.35 6.32
CA GLN A 55 8.54 -1.74 7.50
C GLN A 55 7.09 -2.17 7.65
N ASP A 56 6.66 -2.41 8.89
CA ASP A 56 5.30 -2.84 9.24
C ASP A 56 4.68 -1.84 10.19
N GLY A 57 3.43 -1.47 9.92
CA GLY A 57 2.68 -0.51 10.72
C GLY A 57 1.20 -0.82 10.77
N ARG A 58 0.50 -0.02 11.57
CA ARG A 58 -0.97 -0.05 11.67
C ARG A 58 -1.52 1.35 11.71
N PHE A 59 -2.72 1.51 11.18
CA PHE A 59 -3.47 2.74 11.31
C PHE A 59 -4.96 2.47 11.18
N ASN A 60 -5.76 3.35 11.77
CA ASN A 60 -7.20 3.28 11.67
C ASN A 60 -7.70 4.33 10.68
N ILE A 61 -8.69 3.97 9.86
CA ILE A 61 -9.43 4.93 9.03
C ILE A 61 -10.92 4.83 9.31
N LYS A 62 -11.61 5.97 9.14
CA LYS A 62 -13.07 6.02 9.19
C LYS A 62 -13.62 6.15 7.77
N VAL A 63 -14.35 5.15 7.32
CA VAL A 63 -14.98 5.13 5.99
C VAL A 63 -16.46 4.87 6.16
N ARG A 64 -17.30 5.77 5.63
CA ARG A 64 -18.77 5.66 5.72
C ARG A 64 -19.28 5.41 7.15
N GLY A 65 -18.64 6.04 8.14
CA GLY A 65 -19.00 5.90 9.55
C GLY A 65 -18.38 4.68 10.26
N GLN A 66 -17.84 3.70 9.53
CA GLN A 66 -17.21 2.52 10.09
C GLN A 66 -15.71 2.74 10.27
N SER A 67 -15.19 2.28 11.41
CA SER A 67 -13.77 2.28 11.71
C SER A 67 -13.16 0.98 11.20
N ILE A 68 -12.06 1.08 10.45
CA ILE A 68 -11.35 -0.06 9.86
C ILE A 68 -9.91 0.00 10.37
N ASP A 69 -9.46 -1.05 11.05
CA ASP A 69 -8.05 -1.20 11.40
C ASP A 69 -7.30 -1.75 10.18
N ILE A 70 -6.22 -1.10 9.81
CA ILE A 70 -5.42 -1.47 8.66
C ILE A 70 -4.04 -1.86 9.15
N ARG A 71 -3.64 -3.09 8.84
CA ARG A 71 -2.24 -3.51 8.90
C ARG A 71 -1.59 -3.20 7.57
N MET A 72 -0.43 -2.58 7.60
CA MET A 72 0.30 -2.24 6.40
C MET A 72 1.74 -2.72 6.49
N SER A 73 2.26 -3.22 5.39
CA SER A 73 3.66 -3.57 5.21
C SER A 73 4.19 -2.87 3.97
N THR A 74 5.42 -2.37 4.04
CA THR A 74 6.16 -1.82 2.91
C THR A 74 7.38 -2.69 2.64
N LEU A 75 7.71 -2.89 1.36
CA LEU A 75 8.84 -3.71 0.93
C LEU A 75 9.60 -2.97 -0.18
N PRO A 76 10.91 -2.75 -0.03
CA PRO A 76 11.75 -2.26 -1.13
C PRO A 76 11.75 -3.23 -2.31
N THR A 77 11.59 -2.72 -3.51
CA THR A 77 11.60 -3.46 -4.78
C THR A 77 12.49 -2.75 -5.79
N GLN A 78 12.70 -3.35 -6.97
CA GLN A 78 13.50 -2.75 -8.05
C GLN A 78 12.99 -1.37 -8.49
N TYR A 79 11.67 -1.17 -8.53
CA TYR A 79 11.03 0.03 -9.09
C TYR A 79 10.45 0.98 -8.05
N GLY A 80 10.72 0.75 -6.76
CA GLY A 80 10.21 1.57 -5.66
C GLY A 80 9.84 0.73 -4.45
N GLU A 81 8.86 1.19 -3.67
CA GLU A 81 8.39 0.44 -2.51
C GLU A 81 7.00 -0.15 -2.80
N SER A 82 6.89 -1.47 -2.69
CA SER A 82 5.61 -2.16 -2.71
C SER A 82 4.93 -2.01 -1.37
N VAL A 83 3.61 -1.85 -1.38
CA VAL A 83 2.79 -1.77 -0.17
C VAL A 83 1.72 -2.85 -0.21
N VAL A 84 1.55 -3.54 0.92
CA VAL A 84 0.40 -4.41 1.16
C VAL A 84 -0.35 -3.88 2.37
N MET A 85 -1.66 -3.68 2.21
CA MET A 85 -2.56 -3.33 3.29
C MET A 85 -3.58 -4.44 3.49
N ARG A 86 -3.74 -4.90 4.72
CA ARG A 86 -4.80 -5.80 5.14
C ARG A 86 -5.82 -5.03 5.96
N LEU A 87 -7.07 -5.09 5.51
CA LEU A 87 -8.22 -4.52 6.19
C LEU A 87 -8.72 -5.53 7.22
N LEU A 88 -8.72 -5.13 8.48
CA LEU A 88 -9.25 -5.90 9.60
C LEU A 88 -10.59 -5.28 9.99
N ASN A 89 -11.61 -6.14 10.07
CA ASN A 89 -12.93 -5.80 10.60
C ASN A 89 -12.96 -5.97 12.12
#